data_AF-A0A535T0W4-F1
#
_entry.id   AF-A0A535T0W4-F1
#
_cell.length_a   1.000
_cell.length_b   1.000
_cell.length_c   1.000
_cell.angle_alpha   90.00
_cell.angle_beta   90.00
_cell.angle_gamma   90.00
#
_symmetry.space_group_name_H-M   'P 1'
#
loop_
_entity.id
_entity.type
_entity.pdbx_description
1 polymer ?
#
loop_
_entity_poly.entity_id
_entity_poly.type
_entity_poly.pdbx_seq_one_letter_code
_entity_poly.pdbx_strand_id
1 'polypeptide(L)' 'MGDQLLNEYQDVQTLRPDWKQVLDRYGVDYIVYNKDAALSNVLATQPGWTLVYQDRVAVIYVRTAAKS' A
#
# COMPACT_ATOMS: atom_id res chain seq x y z
N MET A 1 -6.86 12.40 22.21
CA MET A 1 -7.38 12.27 20.83
C MET A 1 -6.22 11.75 20.00
N GLY A 2 -6.28 10.49 19.57
CA GLY A 2 -5.24 9.91 18.72
C GLY A 2 -5.33 10.54 17.32
N ASP A 3 -4.17 10.78 16.71
CA ASP A 3 -4.10 11.31 15.36
C ASP A 3 -4.81 10.34 14.40
N GLN A 4 -5.89 10.80 13.75
CA GLN A 4 -6.70 9.98 12.83
C GLN A 4 -5.83 9.37 11.73
N LEU A 5 -4.81 10.12 11.28
CA LEU A 5 -3.87 9.65 10.27
C LEU A 5 -3.08 8.42 10.75
N LEU A 6 -2.69 8.41 12.02
CA LEU A 6 -1.96 7.27 12.60
C LEU A 6 -2.82 6.01 12.67
N ASN A 7 -4.10 6.15 13.01
CA ASN A 7 -5.04 5.03 13.03
C ASN A 7 -5.28 4.47 11.62
N GLU A 8 -5.50 5.34 10.63
CA GLU A 8 -5.71 4.94 9.24
C GLU A 8 -4.45 4.30 8.65
N TYR A 9 -3.26 4.81 9.00
CA TYR A 9 -1.99 4.17 8.67
C TYR A 9 -1.91 2.76 9.28
N GLN A 10 -2.28 2.60 10.55
CA GLN A 10 -2.30 1.29 11.20
C GLN A 10 -3.30 0.33 10.54
N ASP A 11 -4.47 0.82 10.13
CA ASP A 11 -5.46 0.04 9.41
C ASP A 11 -4.91 -0.46 8.06
N VAL A 12 -4.14 0.37 7.35
CA VAL A 12 -3.43 -0.03 6.13
C VAL A 12 -2.34 -1.08 6.41
N GLN A 13 -1.49 -0.85 7.42
CA GLN A 13 -0.43 -1.79 7.79
C GLN A 13 -0.97 -3.17 8.21
N THR A 14 -2.13 -3.19 8.87
CA THR A 14 -2.78 -4.40 9.38
C THR A 14 -3.81 -4.99 8.44
N LEU A 15 -3.97 -4.43 7.23
CA LEU A 15 -4.87 -4.91 6.18
C LEU A 15 -6.34 -5.00 6.64
N ARG A 16 -6.79 -4.02 7.41
CA ARG A 16 -8.21 -3.91 7.77
C ARG A 16 -9.09 -3.79 6.52
N PRO A 17 -10.37 -4.22 6.55
CA PRO A 17 -11.19 -4.34 5.34
C PRO A 17 -11.25 -3.09 4.43
N ASP A 18 -11.06 -1.90 4.99
CA ASP A 18 -11.11 -0.60 4.33
C ASP A 18 -9.74 -0.03 3.92
N TRP A 19 -8.64 -0.79 4.03
CA TRP A 19 -7.29 -0.32 3.75
C TRP A 19 -7.13 0.29 2.34
N LYS A 20 -7.83 -0.27 1.34
CA LYS A 20 -7.77 0.25 -0.05
C LYS A 20 -8.42 1.62 -0.15
N GLN A 21 -9.55 1.80 0.52
CA GLN A 21 -10.30 3.05 0.55
C GLN A 21 -9.49 4.15 1.25
N VAL A 22 -8.68 3.80 2.25
CA VAL A 22 -7.71 4.73 2.84
C VAL A 22 -6.70 5.18 1.78
N LEU A 23 -6.04 4.25 1.08
CA LEU A 23 -5.09 4.61 0.01
C LEU A 23 -5.72 5.46 -1.09
N ASP A 24 -6.96 5.15 -1.47
CA ASP A 24 -7.71 5.87 -2.50
C ASP A 24 -8.05 7.30 -2.04
N ARG A 25 -8.49 7.47 -0.79
CA ARG A 25 -8.82 8.76 -0.21
C ARG A 25 -7.62 9.71 -0.19
N TYR A 26 -6.44 9.17 0.11
CA TYR A 26 -5.20 9.95 0.15
C TYR A 26 -4.53 10.08 -1.22
N GLY A 27 -5.07 9.45 -2.28
CA GLY A 27 -4.48 9.50 -3.62
C GLY A 27 -3.07 8.90 -3.66
N VAL A 28 -2.85 7.77 -2.98
CA VAL A 28 -1.52 7.14 -2.91
C VAL A 28 -1.18 6.51 -4.26
N ASP A 29 -0.18 7.08 -4.94
CA ASP A 29 0.30 6.59 -6.24
C ASP A 29 1.44 5.59 -6.14
N TYR A 30 2.22 5.63 -5.04
CA TYR A 30 3.33 4.72 -4.81
C TYR A 30 3.44 4.35 -3.32
N ILE A 31 3.88 3.13 -3.06
CA ILE A 31 4.09 2.59 -1.72
C ILE A 31 5.52 2.07 -1.63
N VAL A 32 6.29 2.64 -0.72
CA VAL A 32 7.61 2.12 -0.32
C VAL A 32 7.45 1.45 1.02
N TYR A 33 7.74 0.16 1.11
CA TYR A 33 7.50 -0.59 2.34
C TYR A 33 8.50 -1.72 2.54
N ASN A 34 8.58 -2.22 3.77
CA ASN A 34 9.47 -3.34 4.10
C ASN A 34 9.12 -4.55 3.24
N LYS A 35 10.16 -5.18 2.70
CA LYS A 35 10.03 -6.45 2.02
C LYS A 35 9.43 -7.49 2.98
N ASP A 36 8.62 -8.40 2.43
CA ASP A 36 7.93 -9.51 3.12
C ASP A 36 6.89 -9.10 4.18
N ALA A 37 6.64 -7.81 4.38
CA ALA A 37 5.57 -7.34 5.25
C ALA A 37 4.17 -7.66 4.67
N ALA A 38 3.16 -7.73 5.54
CA ALA A 38 1.81 -8.12 5.15
C ALA A 38 1.24 -7.28 3.99
N LEU A 39 1.40 -5.95 4.08
CA LEU A 39 1.00 -5.02 3.01
C LEU A 39 1.71 -5.33 1.69
N SER A 40 3.03 -5.49 1.72
CA SER A 40 3.85 -5.83 0.55
C SER A 40 3.38 -7.11 -0.14
N ASN A 41 3.11 -8.15 0.66
CA ASN A 41 2.67 -9.45 0.14
C ASN A 41 1.28 -9.37 -0.48
N VAL A 42 0.37 -8.59 0.11
CA VAL A 42 -0.96 -8.39 -0.48
C VAL A 42 -0.88 -7.57 -1.75
N LEU A 43 -0.08 -6.50 -1.80
CA LEU A 43 0.08 -5.68 -3.01
C LEU A 43 0.56 -6.49 -4.22
N ALA A 44 1.39 -7.52 -4.02
CA ALA A 44 1.81 -8.46 -5.06
C ALA A 44 0.64 -9.20 -5.73
N THR A 45 -0.51 -9.31 -5.06
CA THR A 45 -1.72 -10.00 -5.57
C THR A 45 -2.76 -9.05 -6.15
N GLN A 46 -2.58 -7.74 -5.99
CA GLN A 46 -3.58 -6.76 -6.40
C GLN A 46 -3.32 -6.29 -7.83
N PRO A 47 -4.26 -6.44 -8.78
CA PRO A 47 -4.05 -6.05 -10.18
C PRO A 47 -3.87 -4.53 -10.36
N GLY A 48 -4.29 -3.72 -9.38
CA GLY A 48 -4.11 -2.26 -9.38
C GLY A 48 -2.72 -1.78 -8.99
N TRP A 49 -1.77 -2.69 -8.68
CA TRP A 49 -0.42 -2.35 -8.23
C TRP A 49 0.63 -3.13 -9.02
N THR A 50 1.71 -2.44 -9.40
CA THR A 50 2.85 -3.01 -10.12
C THR A 50 4.11 -2.88 -9.26
N LEU A 51 4.83 -3.97 -9.04
CA LEU A 51 6.14 -3.93 -8.38
C LEU A 51 7.16 -3.32 -9.35
N VAL A 52 7.78 -2.21 -8.97
CA VAL A 52 8.78 -1.50 -9.80
C VAL A 52 10.20 -1.57 -9.23
N TYR A 53 10.34 -1.92 -7.95
CA TYR A 53 11.62 -2.07 -7.30
C TYR A 53 11.55 -3.09 -6.15
N GLN A 54 12.63 -3.85 -5.95
CA GLN A 54 12.82 -4.72 -4.81
C GLN A 54 14.31 -4.91 -4.50
N ASP A 55 14.69 -4.80 -3.24
CA ASP A 55 16.00 -5.24 -2.75
C ASP A 55 15.88 -6.18 -1.53
N ARG A 56 16.88 -6.18 -0.64
CA ARG A 56 16.86 -7.01 0.58
C ARG A 56 16.05 -6.39 1.72
N VAL A 57 15.70 -5.12 1.63
CA VAL A 57 15.08 -4.33 2.71
C VAL A 57 13.68 -3.88 2.32
N ALA A 58 13.50 -3.39 1.10
CA ALA A 58 12.30 -2.70 0.67
C ALA A 58 11.76 -3.18 -0.68
N VAL A 59 10.48 -2.91 -0.88
CA VAL A 59 9.76 -3.02 -2.15
C VAL A 59 9.10 -1.69 -2.47
N ILE A 60 8.98 -1.38 -3.76
CA ILE A 60 8.20 -0.24 -4.24
C ILE A 60 7.12 -0.73 -5.19
N TYR A 61 5.88 -0.42 -4.86
CA TYR A 61 4.72 -0.62 -5.73
C TYR A 61 4.24 0.72 -6.26
N VAL A 62 3.86 0.76 -7.54
CA VAL A 62 3.23 1.92 -8.18
C VAL A 62 1.83 1.53 -8.63
N ARG A 63 0.86 2.43 -8.44
CA ARG A 63 -0.52 2.22 -8.85
C ARG A 63 -0.55 2.09 -10.37
N THR A 64 -1.16 1.03 -10.87
CA THR A 64 -1.33 0.85 -12.31
C THR A 64 -2.32 1.92 -12.78
N ALA A 65 -1.85 2.90 -13.57
CA ALA A 65 -2.74 3.83 -14.22
C ALA A 65 -3.78 3.04 -15.02
N ALA A 66 -5.06 3.41 -14.92
CA ALA A 66 -6.07 2.83 -15.80
C ALA A 66 -5.61 3.09 -17.24
N LYS A 67 -5.29 2.03 -17.99
CA LYS A 67 -5.06 2.16 -19.43
C LYS A 67 -6.31 2.80 -20.02
N SER A 68 -6.15 4.01 -20.54
CA SER A 68 -7.18 4.72 -21.31
C SER A 68 -7.47 4.00 -22.62
#